data_AF-A0A0S7YZA6-F1
#
_entry.id   AF-A0A0S7YZA6-F1
#
_cell.length_a   1.000
_cell.length_b   1.000
_cell.length_c   1.000
_cell.angle_alpha   90.00
_cell.angle_beta   90.00
_cell.angle_gamma   90.00
#
_symmetry.space_group_name_H-M   'P 1'
#
loop_
_entity.id
_entity.type
_entity.pdbx_description
1 polymer ?
#
loop_
_entity_poly.entity_id
_entity_poly.type
_entity_poly.pdbx_seq_one_letter_code
_entity_poly.pdbx_strand_id
1 'polypeptide(L)'
;MLLLGGCGGDEPPRELLCQAGAYRLDDGELLALTPSDGDTLRYRLFSGRSGRLYPDGAGRFVSGDGWSVREPVTLVVTLANCGDGRITLDPLQGEPVAGRRLPLREREVAFEGRGVRLHGKLVLPEGEPRAIAVLGHGSEDWAATAFYAWQYLLPPAGIGVFLFDKRGTGASEGEYTQDFDLLADDLAAAAREARSLVGPTPPLGFLAGSQGGWVAPLAASREPVDFVAVGYGIVESPLAEDRGEVLSNLRRAGYGPEVLAKAREVTDATGAIMASGFREGYDALEALEEKYRGEPWWEQLEGEFTQDLVRYPAWVLRTVGPWFDRGTPWDYDPLPVLDALLASGTPVLWIAGGEDTEAPMEASLEILRRRQTGPGHLDVAVFPRAEHGIIEVEGQGAARRLLGHPEGYWPLQVHWIEMRNLEGSFGGAELHPDPDATSSPRPAARGST
;
A
#
# COMPACT_ATOMS: atom_id res chain seq x y z
N MET A 1 -3.57 1.22 17.85
CA MET A 1 -3.08 2.58 17.53
C MET A 1 -4.27 3.46 17.11
N LEU A 2 -5.31 3.63 17.95
CA LEU A 2 -6.49 4.48 17.69
C LEU A 2 -6.21 5.99 17.69
N LEU A 3 -4.93 6.39 17.67
CA LEU A 3 -4.47 7.78 17.63
C LEU A 3 -3.34 8.02 16.62
N LEU A 4 -3.26 7.21 15.56
CA LEU A 4 -2.86 7.76 14.26
C LEU A 4 -4.09 7.81 13.34
N GLY A 5 -5.15 8.45 13.85
CA GLY A 5 -5.89 9.34 12.97
C GLY A 5 -4.90 10.37 12.48
N GLY A 6 -4.26 10.09 11.34
CA GLY A 6 -3.62 11.12 10.54
C GLY A 6 -4.62 12.26 10.49
N CYS A 7 -4.22 13.44 10.95
CA CYS A 7 -4.94 14.64 10.55
C CYS A 7 -4.98 14.55 9.03
N GLY A 8 -6.18 14.40 8.44
CA GLY A 8 -6.36 14.21 7.01
C GLY A 8 -5.39 15.12 6.29
N GLY A 9 -4.46 14.51 5.54
CA GLY A 9 -3.23 15.19 5.17
C GLY A 9 -3.55 16.54 4.52
N ASP A 10 -3.18 17.63 5.18
CA ASP A 10 -3.33 18.97 4.62
C ASP A 10 -2.77 18.97 3.20
N GLU A 11 -3.47 19.64 2.27
CA GLU A 11 -2.99 19.78 0.90
C GLU A 11 -1.54 20.28 0.94
N PRO A 12 -0.57 19.58 0.30
CA PRO A 12 0.82 19.96 0.43
C PRO A 12 1.03 21.39 -0.06
N PRO A 13 1.98 22.15 0.52
CA PRO A 13 2.31 23.48 0.04
C PRO A 13 2.51 23.47 -1.48
N ARG A 14 1.87 24.40 -2.20
CA ARG A 14 1.93 24.47 -3.67
C ARG A 14 3.36 24.51 -4.21
N GLU A 15 4.27 25.11 -3.46
CA GLU A 15 5.70 25.17 -3.77
C GLU A 15 6.38 23.80 -3.77
N LEU A 16 5.90 22.85 -2.96
CA LEU A 16 6.36 21.47 -2.94
C LEU A 16 5.68 20.63 -4.01
N LEU A 17 4.37 20.83 -4.23
CA LEU A 17 3.62 20.14 -5.30
C LEU A 17 4.24 20.39 -6.67
N CYS A 18 4.70 21.62 -6.94
CA CYS A 18 5.32 21.92 -8.22
C CYS A 18 6.62 21.13 -8.44
N GLN A 19 7.30 20.69 -7.37
CA GLN A 19 8.54 19.92 -7.39
C GLN A 19 8.28 18.40 -7.53
N ALA A 20 7.05 17.94 -7.30
CA ALA A 20 6.70 16.55 -7.49
C ALA A 20 6.88 16.12 -8.96
N GLY A 21 7.42 14.93 -9.18
CA GLY A 21 7.68 14.44 -10.53
C GLY A 21 8.65 13.27 -10.61
N ALA A 22 8.79 12.75 -11.83
CA ALA A 22 9.83 11.79 -12.20
C ALA A 22 11.07 12.52 -12.71
N TYR A 23 12.25 12.12 -12.27
CA TYR A 23 13.53 12.69 -12.65
C TYR A 23 14.48 11.60 -13.13
N ARG A 24 15.21 11.88 -14.21
CA ARG A 24 16.35 11.07 -14.65
C ARG A 24 17.61 11.70 -14.11
N LEU A 25 18.36 10.96 -13.31
CA LEU A 25 19.69 11.36 -12.86
C LEU A 25 20.72 11.13 -13.97
N ASP A 26 21.84 11.87 -13.93
CA ASP A 26 22.89 11.80 -14.95
C ASP A 26 23.63 10.45 -14.98
N ASP A 27 23.53 9.66 -13.91
CA ASP A 27 23.98 8.26 -13.84
C ASP A 27 22.97 7.25 -14.43
N GLY A 28 21.81 7.72 -14.90
CA GLY A 28 20.74 6.93 -15.49
C GLY A 28 19.63 6.50 -14.52
N GLU A 29 19.85 6.68 -13.22
CA GLU A 29 18.91 6.27 -12.19
C GLU A 29 17.60 7.07 -12.30
N LEU A 30 16.47 6.40 -12.03
CA LEU A 30 15.16 7.03 -11.97
C LEU A 30 14.85 7.41 -10.52
N LEU A 31 14.46 8.66 -10.32
CA LEU A 31 14.02 9.20 -9.04
C LEU A 31 12.58 9.70 -9.16
N ALA A 32 11.71 9.25 -8.25
CA ALA A 32 10.44 9.90 -7.99
C ALA A 32 10.57 10.84 -6.79
N LEU A 33 10.07 12.05 -6.95
CA LEU A 33 9.96 13.04 -5.88
C LEU A 33 8.48 13.29 -5.61
N THR A 34 8.04 13.11 -4.37
CA THR A 34 6.67 13.39 -3.93
C THR A 34 6.68 14.23 -2.67
N PRO A 35 5.60 14.96 -2.36
CA PRO A 35 5.38 15.47 -1.01
C PRO A 35 5.41 14.35 0.04
N SER A 36 5.71 14.72 1.28
CA SER A 36 5.53 13.92 2.49
C SER A 36 5.02 14.85 3.60
N ASP A 37 4.98 14.38 4.85
CA ASP A 37 4.36 15.07 5.98
C ASP A 37 4.91 16.50 6.15
N GLY A 38 4.01 17.45 6.38
CA GLY A 38 4.35 18.86 6.59
C GLY A 38 4.97 19.52 5.36
N ASP A 39 6.13 20.15 5.56
CA ASP A 39 6.89 20.86 4.51
C ASP A 39 8.02 20.00 3.91
N THR A 40 7.91 18.68 4.04
CA THR A 40 8.94 17.73 3.59
C THR A 40 8.61 17.13 2.24
N LEU A 41 9.65 16.64 1.56
CA LEU A 41 9.54 15.83 0.36
C LEU A 41 10.05 14.42 0.65
N ARG A 42 9.81 13.49 -0.27
CA ARG A 42 10.37 12.14 -0.23
C ARG A 42 10.91 11.78 -1.61
N TYR A 43 12.17 11.38 -1.65
CA TYR A 43 12.75 10.77 -2.84
C TYR A 43 12.62 9.25 -2.77
N ARG A 44 12.37 8.63 -3.91
CA ARG A 44 12.43 7.18 -4.10
C ARG A 44 13.17 6.90 -5.39
N LEU A 45 14.28 6.17 -5.28
CA LEU A 45 15.02 5.67 -6.42
C LEU A 45 14.37 4.37 -6.90
N PHE A 46 14.42 4.11 -8.20
CA PHE A 46 13.87 2.89 -8.80
C PHE A 46 14.66 1.63 -8.40
N SER A 47 15.93 1.81 -8.00
CA SER A 47 16.75 0.82 -7.30
C SER A 47 16.28 0.50 -5.87
N GLY A 48 15.37 1.29 -5.30
CA GLY A 48 14.74 1.05 -3.99
C GLY A 48 15.15 2.04 -2.90
N ARG A 49 16.38 2.57 -2.94
CA ARG A 49 16.86 3.58 -1.98
C ARG A 49 15.88 4.76 -1.90
N SER A 50 15.49 5.11 -0.68
CA SER A 50 14.48 6.15 -0.43
C SER A 50 14.84 6.93 0.82
N GLY A 51 14.28 8.12 0.97
CA GLY A 51 14.48 8.94 2.17
C GLY A 51 13.59 10.17 2.19
N ARG A 52 13.37 10.72 3.39
CA ARG A 52 12.65 11.98 3.59
C ARG A 52 13.61 13.15 3.50
N LEU A 53 13.24 14.13 2.69
CA LEU A 53 13.94 15.38 2.46
C LEU A 53 13.34 16.46 3.36
N TYR A 54 14.11 16.89 4.35
CA TYR A 54 13.74 17.94 5.30
C TYR A 54 14.31 19.29 4.85
N PRO A 55 13.54 20.38 4.85
CA PRO A 55 14.08 21.69 4.51
C PRO A 55 15.19 22.10 5.50
N ASP A 56 16.26 22.70 4.97
CA ASP A 56 17.41 23.16 5.78
C ASP A 56 17.36 24.64 6.17
N GLY A 57 16.32 25.37 5.74
CA GLY A 57 16.15 26.80 5.96
C GLY A 57 16.98 27.71 5.04
N ALA A 58 17.82 27.15 4.16
CA ALA A 58 18.63 27.85 3.18
C ALA A 58 18.19 27.57 1.73
N GLY A 59 16.96 27.10 1.55
CA GLY A 59 16.41 26.74 0.24
C GLY A 59 16.90 25.39 -0.30
N ARG A 60 17.47 24.53 0.54
CA ARG A 60 17.85 23.15 0.20
C ARG A 60 17.13 22.17 1.12
N PHE A 61 17.31 20.90 0.84
CA PHE A 61 16.81 19.80 1.64
C PHE A 61 17.95 18.91 2.12
N VAL A 62 17.76 18.25 3.26
CA VAL A 62 18.70 17.28 3.83
C VAL A 62 17.99 15.97 4.17
N SER A 63 18.71 14.87 4.07
CA SER A 63 18.26 13.53 4.50
C SER A 63 19.40 12.83 5.20
N GLY A 64 19.06 12.02 6.20
CA GLY A 64 19.92 10.99 6.74
C GLY A 64 19.66 9.63 6.10
N ASP A 65 20.36 8.61 6.59
CA ASP A 65 20.22 7.23 6.13
C ASP A 65 19.02 6.53 6.79
N GLY A 66 18.01 6.21 5.98
CA GLY A 66 16.79 5.52 6.39
C GLY A 66 15.50 6.20 5.92
N TRP A 67 14.36 5.57 6.22
CA TRP A 67 13.06 5.95 5.66
C TRP A 67 12.65 7.39 5.98
N SER A 68 12.78 7.80 7.24
CA SER A 68 12.40 9.15 7.70
C SER A 68 13.49 9.76 8.58
N VAL A 69 14.75 9.41 8.36
CA VAL A 69 15.87 9.89 9.17
C VAL A 69 16.35 11.25 8.67
N ARG A 70 16.48 12.23 9.56
CA ARG A 70 17.06 13.55 9.23
C ARG A 70 18.55 13.63 9.52
N GLU A 71 18.98 13.08 10.67
CA GLU A 71 20.34 13.17 11.17
C GLU A 71 20.91 11.78 11.52
N PRO A 72 22.23 11.54 11.33
CA PRO A 72 23.19 12.45 10.71
C PRO A 72 22.87 12.67 9.23
N VAL A 73 23.00 13.92 8.74
CA VAL A 73 22.84 14.21 7.30
C VAL A 73 23.80 13.34 6.51
N THR A 74 23.31 12.66 5.48
CA THR A 74 24.11 11.88 4.53
C THR A 74 23.89 12.34 3.08
N LEU A 75 22.85 13.13 2.83
CA LEU A 75 22.48 13.65 1.53
C LEU A 75 21.96 15.09 1.66
N VAL A 76 22.46 15.98 0.81
CA VAL A 76 21.89 17.32 0.58
C VAL A 76 21.26 17.32 -0.81
N VAL A 77 20.04 17.86 -0.93
CA VAL A 77 19.33 17.97 -2.21
C VAL A 77 19.04 19.43 -2.50
N THR A 78 19.40 19.86 -3.71
CA THR A 78 19.05 21.19 -4.22
C THR A 78 18.05 21.04 -5.36
N LEU A 79 16.95 21.78 -5.28
CA LEU A 79 15.92 21.86 -6.31
C LEU A 79 16.01 23.22 -6.98
N ALA A 80 15.97 23.24 -8.31
CA ALA A 80 15.78 24.49 -9.04
C ALA A 80 14.33 24.98 -8.92
N ASN A 81 14.03 26.15 -9.48
CA ASN A 81 12.66 26.64 -9.54
C ASN A 81 11.77 25.66 -10.33
N CYS A 82 10.47 25.63 -10.04
CA CYS A 82 9.52 24.66 -10.61
C CYS A 82 9.64 24.50 -12.14
N GLY A 83 9.85 25.61 -12.87
CA GLY A 83 9.94 25.61 -14.34
C GLY A 83 11.25 25.07 -14.92
N ASP A 84 12.31 24.98 -14.12
CA ASP A 84 13.63 24.53 -14.59
C ASP A 84 13.76 23.01 -14.58
N GLY A 85 12.98 22.32 -13.72
CA GLY A 85 12.94 20.86 -13.64
C GLY A 85 14.29 20.21 -13.33
N ARG A 86 15.17 20.87 -12.57
CA ARG A 86 16.48 20.35 -12.19
C ARG A 86 16.54 19.99 -10.72
N ILE A 87 17.24 18.89 -10.45
CA ILE A 87 17.55 18.40 -9.12
C ILE A 87 19.05 18.11 -9.04
N THR A 88 19.66 18.27 -7.87
CA THR A 88 21.03 17.81 -7.61
C THR A 88 21.06 17.11 -6.26
N LEU A 89 21.53 15.87 -6.27
CA LEU A 89 21.77 15.05 -5.09
C LEU A 89 23.26 15.13 -4.76
N ASP A 90 23.59 15.68 -3.60
CA ASP A 90 24.96 15.86 -3.11
C ASP A 90 25.17 14.96 -1.88
N PRO A 91 25.63 13.71 -2.07
CA PRO A 91 25.90 12.81 -0.96
C PRO A 91 27.14 13.28 -0.20
N LEU A 92 27.17 13.09 1.12
CA LEU A 92 28.37 13.42 1.92
C LEU A 92 29.62 12.62 1.49
N GLN A 93 29.41 11.47 0.86
CA GLN A 93 30.47 10.64 0.31
C GLN A 93 30.16 10.36 -1.17
N GLY A 94 31.08 10.76 -2.05
CA GLY A 94 30.93 10.63 -3.50
C GLY A 94 30.84 12.00 -4.18
N GLU A 95 30.52 11.97 -5.47
CA GLU A 95 30.33 13.17 -6.28
C GLU A 95 28.84 13.52 -6.37
N PRO A 96 28.48 14.82 -6.45
CA PRO A 96 27.12 15.24 -6.72
C PRO A 96 26.58 14.68 -8.05
N VAL A 97 25.33 14.24 -8.04
CA VAL A 97 24.62 13.74 -9.22
C VAL A 97 23.49 14.70 -9.56
N ALA A 98 23.54 15.30 -10.75
CA ALA A 98 22.46 16.13 -11.26
C ALA A 98 21.37 15.26 -11.89
N GLY A 99 20.16 15.82 -12.01
CA GLY A 99 19.05 15.17 -12.68
C GLY A 99 18.07 16.16 -13.29
N ARG A 100 17.25 15.66 -14.21
CA ARG A 100 16.26 16.43 -14.95
C ARG A 100 14.90 15.77 -14.90
N ARG A 101 13.85 16.58 -14.73
CA ARG A 101 12.47 16.12 -14.76
C ARG A 101 12.14 15.53 -16.14
N LEU A 102 11.45 14.40 -16.12
CA LEU A 102 10.94 13.72 -17.31
C LEU A 102 9.60 14.33 -17.74
N PRO A 103 9.36 14.50 -19.06
CA PRO A 103 8.13 15.09 -19.58
C PRO A 103 6.99 14.06 -19.65
N LEU A 104 6.49 13.63 -18.48
CA LEU A 104 5.34 12.74 -18.42
C LEU A 104 4.07 13.44 -18.93
N ARG A 105 3.18 12.67 -19.57
CA ARG A 105 1.89 13.17 -20.04
C ARG A 105 0.87 13.01 -18.92
N GLU A 106 0.48 14.12 -18.31
CA GLU A 106 -0.45 14.15 -17.19
C GLU A 106 -1.80 14.73 -17.60
N ARG A 107 -2.89 14.13 -17.13
CA ARG A 107 -4.25 14.62 -17.32
C ARG A 107 -5.08 14.40 -16.07
N GLU A 108 -5.51 15.48 -15.45
CA GLU A 108 -6.53 15.45 -14.40
C GLU A 108 -7.93 15.30 -15.02
N VAL A 109 -8.79 14.57 -14.32
CA VAL A 109 -10.17 14.29 -14.70
C VAL A 109 -11.06 14.29 -13.47
N ALA A 110 -12.34 14.60 -13.65
CA ALA A 110 -13.36 14.33 -12.66
C ALA A 110 -14.33 13.29 -13.24
N PHE A 111 -14.64 12.26 -12.46
CA PHE A 111 -15.51 11.16 -12.89
C PHE A 111 -16.52 10.81 -11.81
N GLU A 112 -17.59 10.12 -12.19
CA GLU A 112 -18.66 9.73 -11.26
C GLU A 112 -18.29 8.40 -10.59
N GLY A 113 -18.15 8.41 -9.26
CA GLY A 113 -18.10 7.22 -8.42
C GLY A 113 -19.52 6.78 -8.01
N ARG A 114 -19.65 6.02 -6.91
CA ARG A 114 -20.99 5.70 -6.37
C ARG A 114 -21.59 6.91 -5.64
N GLY A 115 -22.29 7.75 -6.40
CA GLY A 115 -23.07 8.89 -5.90
C GLY A 115 -22.26 10.12 -5.50
N VAL A 116 -20.99 10.17 -5.88
CA VAL A 116 -20.06 11.28 -5.60
C VAL A 116 -19.18 11.55 -6.82
N ARG A 117 -18.76 12.80 -7.02
CA ARG A 117 -17.72 13.12 -8.01
C ARG A 117 -16.35 12.85 -7.42
N LEU A 118 -15.55 12.05 -8.10
CA LEU A 118 -14.17 11.73 -7.73
C LEU A 118 -13.19 12.46 -8.64
N HIS A 119 -12.05 12.88 -8.07
CA HIS A 119 -10.92 13.45 -8.78
C HIS A 119 -9.92 12.35 -9.14
N GLY A 120 -9.58 12.25 -10.43
CA GLY A 120 -8.62 11.30 -10.98
C GLY A 120 -7.48 12.00 -11.72
N LYS A 121 -6.34 11.31 -11.82
CA LYS A 121 -5.18 11.73 -12.58
C LYS A 121 -4.65 10.54 -13.38
N LEU A 122 -4.55 10.73 -14.69
CA LEU A 122 -3.88 9.83 -15.61
C LEU A 122 -2.45 10.33 -15.86
N VAL A 123 -1.46 9.48 -15.64
CA VAL A 123 -0.05 9.76 -15.91
C VAL A 123 0.49 8.71 -16.88
N LEU A 124 0.93 9.15 -18.06
CA LEU A 124 1.43 8.27 -19.12
C LEU A 124 2.92 8.52 -19.41
N PRO A 125 3.64 7.51 -19.91
CA PRO A 125 4.92 7.73 -20.58
C PRO A 125 4.80 8.74 -21.72
N GLU A 126 5.95 9.27 -22.16
CA GLU A 126 6.04 10.08 -23.37
C GLU A 126 5.55 9.29 -24.60
N GLY A 127 5.90 8.01 -24.68
CA GLY A 127 5.43 7.05 -25.69
C GLY A 127 4.11 6.36 -25.32
N GLU A 128 3.75 5.34 -26.10
CA GLU A 128 2.57 4.51 -25.83
C GLU A 128 2.79 3.62 -24.59
N PRO A 129 1.82 3.55 -23.66
CA PRO A 129 1.93 2.69 -22.49
C PRO A 129 1.80 1.22 -22.88
N ARG A 130 2.63 0.36 -22.28
CA ARG A 130 2.55 -1.11 -22.46
C ARG A 130 1.40 -1.72 -21.66
N ALA A 131 1.02 -1.09 -20.56
CA ALA A 131 -0.16 -1.38 -19.76
C ALA A 131 -0.54 -0.14 -18.93
N ILE A 132 -1.74 -0.17 -18.34
CA ILE A 132 -2.25 0.83 -17.40
C ILE A 132 -2.49 0.16 -16.04
N ALA A 133 -1.87 0.69 -14.99
CA ALA A 133 -2.16 0.31 -13.61
C ALA A 133 -3.11 1.33 -12.97
N VAL A 134 -4.28 0.88 -12.56
CA VAL A 134 -5.24 1.67 -11.78
C VAL A 134 -4.98 1.42 -10.30
N LEU A 135 -4.60 2.47 -9.57
CA LEU A 135 -4.19 2.32 -8.17
C LEU A 135 -5.39 2.12 -7.25
N GLY A 136 -5.36 1.02 -6.49
CA GLY A 136 -6.25 0.75 -5.36
C GLY A 136 -5.59 1.21 -4.06
N HIS A 137 -6.22 2.17 -3.38
CA HIS A 137 -5.71 2.76 -2.14
C HIS A 137 -5.67 1.76 -0.99
N GLY A 138 -4.71 1.95 -0.08
CA GLY A 138 -4.77 1.38 1.26
C GLY A 138 -5.77 2.13 2.14
N SER A 139 -5.60 2.06 3.46
CA SER A 139 -6.46 2.75 4.44
C SER A 139 -6.17 4.26 4.54
N GLU A 140 -5.30 4.82 3.71
CA GLU A 140 -4.94 6.23 3.80
C GLU A 140 -6.10 7.18 3.49
N ASP A 141 -6.11 8.34 4.16
CA ASP A 141 -7.14 9.38 4.10
C ASP A 141 -6.65 10.70 3.47
N TRP A 142 -5.64 10.62 2.61
CA TRP A 142 -5.04 11.76 1.90
C TRP A 142 -5.17 11.66 0.37
N ALA A 143 -4.78 12.75 -0.32
CA ALA A 143 -4.90 12.90 -1.77
C ALA A 143 -3.88 12.03 -2.52
N ALA A 144 -4.30 10.88 -3.04
CA ALA A 144 -3.41 10.00 -3.78
C ALA A 144 -2.77 10.65 -5.00
N THR A 145 -3.50 11.58 -5.62
CA THR A 145 -3.02 12.39 -6.75
C THR A 145 -1.80 13.24 -6.44
N ALA A 146 -1.60 13.60 -5.18
CA ALA A 146 -0.41 14.31 -4.73
C ALA A 146 0.72 13.37 -4.27
N PHE A 147 0.40 12.31 -3.52
CA PHE A 147 1.39 11.63 -2.67
C PHE A 147 1.90 10.28 -3.21
N TYR A 148 1.14 9.55 -4.03
CA TYR A 148 1.57 8.22 -4.49
C TYR A 148 2.71 8.28 -5.50
N ALA A 149 3.84 7.63 -5.18
CA ALA A 149 5.05 7.65 -6.00
C ALA A 149 4.97 6.78 -7.26
N TRP A 150 4.04 5.82 -7.32
CA TRP A 150 3.80 4.98 -8.49
C TRP A 150 3.59 5.80 -9.77
N GLN A 151 2.94 6.96 -9.64
CA GLN A 151 2.68 7.89 -10.73
C GLN A 151 3.97 8.45 -11.37
N TYR A 152 5.10 8.38 -10.67
CA TYR A 152 6.39 8.88 -11.16
C TYR A 152 7.43 7.78 -11.35
N LEU A 153 7.20 6.56 -10.84
CA LEU A 153 8.12 5.43 -11.02
C LEU A 153 7.71 4.51 -12.17
N LEU A 154 6.41 4.25 -12.34
CA LEU A 154 5.93 3.31 -13.35
C LEU A 154 5.87 3.90 -14.78
N PRO A 155 5.44 5.16 -15.01
CA PRO A 155 5.37 5.70 -16.37
C PRO A 155 6.71 5.81 -17.09
N PRO A 156 7.82 6.25 -16.45
CA PRO A 156 9.14 6.18 -17.10
C PRO A 156 9.61 4.75 -17.42
N ALA A 157 9.04 3.74 -16.76
CA ALA A 157 9.25 2.33 -17.03
C ALA A 157 8.20 1.75 -18.00
N GLY A 158 7.43 2.59 -18.71
CA GLY A 158 6.53 2.20 -19.78
C GLY A 158 5.14 1.72 -19.33
N ILE A 159 4.79 1.85 -18.05
CA ILE A 159 3.48 1.50 -17.51
C ILE A 159 2.73 2.78 -17.14
N GLY A 160 1.63 3.08 -17.82
CA GLY A 160 0.78 4.21 -17.45
C GLY A 160 0.08 3.97 -16.12
N VAL A 161 -0.24 5.04 -15.39
CA VAL A 161 -0.89 4.96 -14.07
C VAL A 161 -2.14 5.82 -14.08
N PHE A 162 -3.25 5.25 -13.65
CA PHE A 162 -4.43 6.02 -13.26
C PHE A 162 -4.60 5.90 -11.75
N LEU A 163 -4.82 7.03 -11.11
CA LEU A 163 -5.00 7.12 -9.67
C LEU A 163 -6.06 8.17 -9.39
N PHE A 164 -6.71 8.09 -8.24
CA PHE A 164 -7.82 8.97 -7.90
C PHE A 164 -7.81 9.28 -6.42
N ASP A 165 -8.25 10.46 -6.02
CA ASP A 165 -8.42 10.72 -4.59
C ASP A 165 -9.62 9.92 -4.10
N LYS A 166 -9.47 9.19 -2.99
CA LYS A 166 -10.57 8.44 -2.39
C LYS A 166 -11.68 9.44 -2.02
N ARG A 167 -12.94 8.98 -1.99
CA ARG A 167 -14.06 9.80 -1.49
C ARG A 167 -13.70 10.48 -0.16
N GLY A 168 -14.03 11.76 -0.05
CA GLY A 168 -13.69 12.59 1.11
C GLY A 168 -12.20 12.91 1.29
N THR A 169 -11.33 12.60 0.33
CA THR A 169 -9.91 12.98 0.33
C THR A 169 -9.55 13.81 -0.89
N GLY A 170 -8.50 14.62 -0.78
CA GLY A 170 -8.01 15.46 -1.87
C GLY A 170 -9.11 16.33 -2.50
N ALA A 171 -9.25 16.25 -3.82
CA ALA A 171 -10.27 16.99 -4.55
C ALA A 171 -11.55 16.16 -4.84
N SER A 172 -11.67 14.96 -4.26
CA SER A 172 -12.87 14.13 -4.36
C SER A 172 -13.95 14.56 -3.37
N GLU A 173 -15.21 14.49 -3.81
CA GLU A 173 -16.36 14.72 -2.96
C GLU A 173 -16.62 13.55 -2.00
N GLY A 174 -17.62 13.71 -1.12
CA GLY A 174 -18.09 12.68 -0.21
C GLY A 174 -17.40 12.69 1.16
N GLU A 175 -17.54 11.59 1.89
CA GLU A 175 -16.93 11.39 3.20
C GLU A 175 -16.00 10.18 3.13
N TYR A 176 -14.88 10.27 3.86
CA TYR A 176 -13.93 9.18 3.96
C TYR A 176 -14.54 7.97 4.67
N THR A 177 -14.27 6.78 4.14
CA THR A 177 -14.75 5.49 4.65
C THR A 177 -13.78 4.38 4.31
N GLN A 178 -13.93 3.26 5.01
CA GLN A 178 -13.26 1.99 4.78
C GLN A 178 -14.26 0.87 4.42
N ASP A 179 -15.48 1.22 3.99
CA ASP A 179 -16.45 0.26 3.46
C ASP A 179 -15.93 -0.33 2.14
N PHE A 180 -15.57 -1.62 2.16
CA PHE A 180 -14.97 -2.28 1.00
C PHE A 180 -15.94 -2.36 -0.19
N ASP A 181 -17.25 -2.52 0.05
CA ASP A 181 -18.21 -2.57 -1.05
C ASP A 181 -18.28 -1.22 -1.74
N LEU A 182 -18.32 -0.13 -0.99
CA LEU A 182 -18.35 1.21 -1.54
C LEU A 182 -17.05 1.57 -2.27
N LEU A 183 -15.90 1.27 -1.68
CA LEU A 183 -14.59 1.55 -2.27
C LEU A 183 -14.31 0.72 -3.54
N ALA A 184 -14.79 -0.52 -3.61
CA ALA A 184 -14.67 -1.35 -4.81
C ALA A 184 -15.47 -0.77 -5.99
N ASP A 185 -16.53 0.01 -5.72
CA ASP A 185 -17.37 0.61 -6.75
C ASP A 185 -16.69 1.83 -7.35
N ASP A 186 -16.03 2.61 -6.50
CA ASP A 186 -15.20 3.73 -6.92
C ASP A 186 -13.97 3.26 -7.71
N LEU A 187 -13.31 2.18 -7.28
CA LEU A 187 -12.17 1.62 -8.00
C LEU A 187 -12.60 1.03 -9.36
N ALA A 188 -13.75 0.38 -9.44
CA ALA A 188 -14.34 -0.08 -10.70
C ALA A 188 -14.69 1.10 -11.62
N ALA A 189 -15.22 2.20 -11.08
CA ALA A 189 -15.48 3.42 -11.85
C ALA A 189 -14.19 4.07 -12.36
N ALA A 190 -13.12 4.08 -11.55
CA ALA A 190 -11.80 4.55 -11.95
C ALA A 190 -11.23 3.72 -13.12
N ALA A 191 -11.41 2.39 -13.11
CA ALA A 191 -11.00 1.54 -14.23
C ALA A 191 -11.77 1.86 -15.53
N ARG A 192 -13.09 2.08 -15.44
CA ARG A 192 -13.90 2.50 -16.61
C ARG A 192 -13.46 3.85 -17.14
N GLU A 193 -13.22 4.82 -16.26
CA GLU A 193 -12.75 6.15 -16.65
C GLU A 193 -11.38 6.05 -17.33
N ALA A 194 -10.42 5.36 -16.71
CA ALA A 194 -9.10 5.12 -17.28
C ALA A 194 -9.20 4.46 -18.66
N ARG A 195 -10.03 3.42 -18.81
CA ARG A 195 -10.29 2.74 -20.08
C ARG A 195 -10.84 3.70 -21.15
N SER A 196 -11.74 4.61 -20.77
CA SER A 196 -12.29 5.62 -21.69
C SER A 196 -11.25 6.61 -22.21
N LEU A 197 -10.25 6.94 -21.38
CA LEU A 197 -9.20 7.90 -21.69
C LEU A 197 -8.09 7.32 -22.57
N VAL A 198 -7.73 6.05 -22.34
CA VAL A 198 -6.59 5.37 -23.01
C VAL A 198 -7.03 4.47 -24.16
N GLY A 199 -8.32 4.15 -24.27
CA GLY A 199 -8.86 3.23 -25.25
C GLY A 199 -8.64 1.75 -24.92
N PRO A 200 -9.05 0.84 -25.82
CA PRO A 200 -9.10 -0.60 -25.56
C PRO A 200 -7.76 -1.32 -25.70
N THR A 201 -6.73 -0.66 -26.27
CA THR A 201 -5.50 -1.32 -26.70
C THR A 201 -4.57 -1.74 -25.55
N PRO A 202 -4.16 -0.85 -24.63
CA PRO A 202 -3.25 -1.27 -23.56
C PRO A 202 -3.99 -2.15 -22.55
N PRO A 203 -3.41 -3.27 -22.08
CA PRO A 203 -3.93 -3.99 -20.92
C PRO A 203 -4.11 -3.03 -19.73
N LEU A 204 -5.19 -3.18 -18.98
CA LEU A 204 -5.51 -2.36 -17.82
C LEU A 204 -5.83 -3.25 -16.64
N GLY A 205 -5.23 -2.99 -15.49
CA GLY A 205 -5.43 -3.77 -14.28
C GLY A 205 -5.25 -2.98 -13.00
N PHE A 206 -5.58 -3.61 -11.89
CA PHE A 206 -5.46 -3.01 -10.57
C PHE A 206 -4.07 -3.24 -9.99
N LEU A 207 -3.56 -2.23 -9.32
CA LEU A 207 -2.37 -2.31 -8.48
C LEU A 207 -2.70 -1.70 -7.12
N ALA A 208 -2.76 -2.52 -6.07
CA ALA A 208 -3.31 -2.12 -4.79
C ALA A 208 -2.39 -2.48 -3.62
N GLY A 209 -2.53 -1.77 -2.50
CA GLY A 209 -1.73 -1.97 -1.29
C GLY A 209 -2.58 -2.08 -0.03
N SER A 210 -2.14 -2.86 0.97
CA SER A 210 -2.80 -2.93 2.29
C SER A 210 -4.31 -3.23 2.17
N GLN A 211 -5.21 -2.38 2.66
CA GLN A 211 -6.67 -2.46 2.48
C GLN A 211 -7.11 -2.70 1.02
N GLY A 212 -6.34 -2.17 0.07
CA GLY A 212 -6.55 -2.38 -1.36
C GLY A 212 -6.52 -3.85 -1.78
N GLY A 213 -5.91 -4.74 -0.97
CA GLY A 213 -5.92 -6.19 -1.15
C GLY A 213 -7.30 -6.83 -1.02
N TRP A 214 -8.23 -6.23 -0.26
CA TRP A 214 -9.63 -6.64 -0.23
C TRP A 214 -10.46 -5.96 -1.33
N VAL A 215 -10.17 -4.68 -1.56
CA VAL A 215 -10.94 -3.83 -2.47
C VAL A 215 -10.70 -4.19 -3.94
N ALA A 216 -9.45 -4.44 -4.35
CA ALA A 216 -9.12 -4.69 -5.76
C ALA A 216 -9.72 -6.00 -6.32
N PRO A 217 -9.68 -7.16 -5.62
CA PRO A 217 -10.40 -8.34 -6.06
C PRO A 217 -11.91 -8.13 -6.15
N LEU A 218 -12.49 -7.39 -5.19
CA LEU A 218 -13.92 -7.08 -5.20
C LEU A 218 -14.28 -6.15 -6.37
N ALA A 219 -13.45 -5.13 -6.66
CA ALA A 219 -13.63 -4.25 -7.80
C ALA A 219 -13.53 -5.01 -9.14
N ALA A 220 -12.61 -5.97 -9.25
CA ALA A 220 -12.45 -6.81 -10.44
C ALA A 220 -13.67 -7.72 -10.70
N SER A 221 -14.46 -8.04 -9.67
CA SER A 221 -15.75 -8.73 -9.84
C SER A 221 -16.85 -7.86 -10.47
N ARG A 222 -16.69 -6.54 -10.42
CA ARG A 222 -17.66 -5.54 -10.93
C ARG A 222 -17.24 -4.96 -12.27
N GLU A 223 -15.95 -4.74 -12.46
CA GLU A 223 -15.33 -4.30 -13.69
C GLU A 223 -14.19 -5.26 -14.05
N PRO A 224 -14.38 -6.17 -15.03
CA PRO A 224 -13.33 -7.08 -15.45
C PRO A 224 -12.09 -6.33 -15.94
N VAL A 225 -10.93 -6.76 -15.45
CA VAL A 225 -9.63 -6.17 -15.77
C VAL A 225 -8.64 -7.23 -16.25
N ASP A 226 -7.56 -6.80 -16.90
CA ASP A 226 -6.55 -7.68 -17.49
C ASP A 226 -5.58 -8.28 -16.45
N PHE A 227 -5.54 -7.74 -15.23
CA PHE A 227 -4.75 -8.23 -14.10
C PHE A 227 -5.12 -7.57 -12.77
N VAL A 228 -4.73 -8.21 -11.67
CA VAL A 228 -4.72 -7.64 -10.32
C VAL A 228 -3.37 -7.90 -9.66
N ALA A 229 -2.70 -6.86 -9.17
CA ALA A 229 -1.51 -6.98 -8.35
C ALA A 229 -1.77 -6.35 -6.98
N VAL A 230 -1.48 -7.09 -5.90
CA VAL A 230 -1.66 -6.66 -4.53
C VAL A 230 -0.32 -6.69 -3.81
N GLY A 231 0.07 -5.60 -3.16
CA GLY A 231 1.19 -5.56 -2.23
C GLY A 231 0.70 -5.49 -0.78
N TYR A 232 1.32 -6.26 0.12
CA TYR A 232 1.16 -6.19 1.58
C TYR A 232 -0.31 -6.11 2.04
N GLY A 233 -1.22 -6.73 1.29
CA GLY A 233 -2.62 -6.89 1.64
C GLY A 233 -2.88 -8.29 2.18
N ILE A 234 -3.85 -8.43 3.08
CA ILE A 234 -4.17 -9.68 3.77
C ILE A 234 -5.30 -10.43 3.02
N VAL A 235 -5.27 -11.77 3.04
CA VAL A 235 -6.34 -12.65 2.50
C VAL A 235 -7.16 -13.33 3.59
N GLU A 236 -7.17 -12.71 4.77
CA GLU A 236 -8.04 -13.03 5.90
C GLU A 236 -8.96 -11.82 6.19
N SER A 237 -9.86 -11.94 7.16
CA SER A 237 -10.72 -10.81 7.55
C SER A 237 -9.93 -9.72 8.31
N PRO A 238 -10.40 -8.46 8.35
CA PRO A 238 -9.78 -7.42 9.18
C PRO A 238 -9.68 -7.80 10.67
N LEU A 239 -10.63 -8.57 11.22
CA LEU A 239 -10.52 -9.13 12.57
C LEU A 239 -9.36 -10.13 12.73
N ALA A 240 -9.09 -10.90 11.69
CA ALA A 240 -7.99 -11.86 11.70
C ALA A 240 -6.64 -11.15 11.59
N GLU A 241 -6.57 -10.02 10.89
CA GLU A 241 -5.39 -9.15 10.82
C GLU A 241 -5.03 -8.58 12.20
N ASP A 242 -5.96 -7.92 12.91
CA ASP A 242 -5.72 -7.41 14.29
C ASP A 242 -5.21 -8.52 15.23
N ARG A 243 -5.86 -9.69 15.17
CA ARG A 243 -5.42 -10.87 15.93
C ARG A 243 -4.02 -11.33 15.49
N GLY A 244 -3.73 -11.32 14.20
CA GLY A 244 -2.42 -11.67 13.64
C GLY A 244 -1.32 -10.77 14.19
N GLU A 245 -1.55 -9.46 14.18
CA GLU A 245 -0.69 -8.43 14.73
C GLU A 245 -0.40 -8.67 16.22
N VAL A 246 -1.45 -8.78 17.05
CA VAL A 246 -1.32 -9.03 18.49
C VAL A 246 -0.49 -10.29 18.77
N LEU A 247 -0.79 -11.39 18.07
CA LEU A 247 -0.09 -12.65 18.28
C LEU A 247 1.36 -12.60 17.76
N SER A 248 1.62 -11.85 16.68
CA SER A 248 2.97 -11.63 16.15
C SER A 248 3.82 -10.84 17.14
N ASN A 249 3.28 -9.74 17.68
CA ASN A 249 3.93 -8.89 18.67
C ASN A 249 4.29 -9.67 19.94
N LEU A 250 3.36 -10.47 20.46
CA LEU A 250 3.62 -11.32 21.62
C LEU A 250 4.68 -12.40 21.35
N ARG A 251 4.68 -13.02 20.16
CA ARG A 251 5.75 -13.96 19.78
C ARG A 251 7.11 -13.29 19.74
N ARG A 252 7.21 -12.08 19.16
CA ARG A 252 8.45 -11.30 19.10
C ARG A 252 8.95 -10.89 20.48
N ALA A 253 8.04 -10.66 21.42
CA ALA A 253 8.36 -10.44 22.83
C ALA A 253 8.79 -11.71 23.60
N GLY A 254 8.76 -12.88 22.95
CA GLY A 254 9.24 -14.15 23.52
C GLY A 254 8.15 -14.96 24.24
N TYR A 255 6.88 -14.58 24.11
CA TYR A 255 5.78 -15.34 24.72
C TYR A 255 5.47 -16.62 23.95
N GLY A 256 5.29 -17.71 24.71
CA GLY A 256 5.00 -19.04 24.17
C GLY A 256 3.51 -19.31 23.92
N PRO A 257 3.18 -20.51 23.40
CA PRO A 257 1.83 -20.89 22.95
C PRO A 257 0.73 -20.70 24.00
N GLU A 258 1.02 -20.88 25.29
CA GLU A 258 0.04 -20.69 26.36
C GLU A 258 -0.44 -19.24 26.46
N VAL A 259 0.47 -18.27 26.36
CA VAL A 259 0.11 -16.84 26.38
C VAL A 259 -0.61 -16.46 25.09
N LEU A 260 -0.17 -16.99 23.95
CA LEU A 260 -0.84 -16.73 22.67
C LEU A 260 -2.29 -17.26 22.66
N ALA A 261 -2.56 -18.37 23.33
CA ALA A 261 -3.92 -18.88 23.49
C ALA A 261 -4.78 -17.95 24.35
N LYS A 262 -4.23 -17.41 25.45
CA LYS A 262 -4.93 -16.41 26.30
C LYS A 262 -5.19 -15.11 25.54
N ALA A 263 -4.19 -14.62 24.81
CA ALA A 263 -4.33 -13.41 23.99
C ALA A 263 -5.37 -13.59 22.89
N ARG A 264 -5.50 -14.79 22.32
CA ARG A 264 -6.58 -15.11 21.37
C ARG A 264 -7.97 -14.95 21.99
N GLU A 265 -8.19 -15.39 23.23
CA GLU A 265 -9.46 -15.14 23.93
C GLU A 265 -9.77 -13.62 23.98
N VAL A 266 -8.74 -12.80 24.24
CA VAL A 266 -8.88 -11.34 24.27
C VAL A 266 -9.20 -10.78 22.88
N THR A 267 -8.46 -11.17 21.84
CA THR A 267 -8.70 -10.69 20.47
C THR A 267 -10.08 -11.10 19.93
N ASP A 268 -10.59 -12.27 20.33
CA ASP A 268 -11.93 -12.72 19.95
C ASP A 268 -13.01 -11.85 20.62
N ALA A 269 -12.79 -11.46 21.89
CA ALA A 269 -13.71 -10.58 22.62
C ALA A 269 -13.66 -9.13 22.11
N THR A 270 -12.48 -8.57 21.88
CA THR A 270 -12.31 -7.24 21.28
C THR A 270 -12.87 -7.21 19.85
N GLY A 271 -12.65 -8.27 19.08
CA GLY A 271 -13.22 -8.43 17.74
C GLY A 271 -14.74 -8.47 17.72
N ALA A 272 -15.38 -9.11 18.70
CA ALA A 272 -16.83 -9.11 18.83
C ALA A 272 -17.39 -7.69 19.08
N ILE A 273 -16.68 -6.84 19.84
CA ILE A 273 -17.06 -5.44 20.03
C ILE A 273 -17.01 -4.69 18.70
N MET A 274 -15.93 -4.83 17.93
CA MET A 274 -15.76 -4.18 16.63
C MET A 274 -16.82 -4.64 15.61
N ALA A 275 -17.01 -5.96 15.47
CA ALA A 275 -18.02 -6.53 14.58
C ALA A 275 -19.45 -6.08 14.94
N SER A 276 -19.72 -5.86 16.23
CA SER A 276 -21.02 -5.36 16.67
C SER A 276 -21.23 -3.86 16.42
N GLY A 277 -20.19 -3.11 16.02
CA GLY A 277 -20.21 -1.65 15.97
C GLY A 277 -20.29 -1.02 17.36
N PHE A 278 -19.50 -1.52 18.31
CA PHE A 278 -19.45 -1.06 19.71
C PHE A 278 -20.77 -1.21 20.49
N ARG A 279 -21.66 -2.13 20.07
CA ARG A 279 -22.97 -2.35 20.72
C ARG A 279 -22.93 -3.47 21.77
N GLU A 280 -22.15 -4.51 21.54
CA GLU A 280 -22.14 -5.75 22.33
C GLU A 280 -20.68 -6.19 22.62
N GLY A 281 -20.50 -7.29 23.36
CA GLY A 281 -19.18 -7.92 23.61
C GLY A 281 -18.41 -7.46 24.84
N TYR A 282 -18.81 -6.35 25.47
CA TYR A 282 -18.09 -5.78 26.63
C TYR A 282 -18.02 -6.70 27.86
N ASP A 283 -19.10 -7.41 28.20
CA ASP A 283 -19.11 -8.29 29.39
C ASP A 283 -18.06 -9.42 29.27
N ALA A 284 -17.84 -9.92 28.06
CA ALA A 284 -16.81 -10.93 27.79
C ALA A 284 -15.40 -10.34 27.95
N LEU A 285 -15.20 -9.11 27.46
CA LEU A 285 -13.92 -8.40 27.62
C LEU A 285 -13.64 -8.10 29.10
N GLU A 286 -14.61 -7.58 29.85
CA GLU A 286 -14.47 -7.28 31.29
C GLU A 286 -14.08 -8.53 32.09
N ALA A 287 -14.68 -9.69 31.79
CA ALA A 287 -14.31 -10.96 32.44
C ALA A 287 -12.87 -11.39 32.13
N LEU A 288 -12.38 -11.13 30.92
CA LEU A 288 -11.00 -11.41 30.52
C LEU A 288 -10.01 -10.42 31.15
N GLU A 289 -10.40 -9.15 31.30
CA GLU A 289 -9.61 -8.16 32.03
C GLU A 289 -9.43 -8.56 33.49
N GLU A 290 -10.49 -8.97 34.18
CA GLU A 290 -10.40 -9.49 35.56
C GLU A 290 -9.46 -10.70 35.66
N LYS A 291 -9.48 -11.56 34.64
CA LYS A 291 -8.68 -12.79 34.59
C LYS A 291 -7.21 -12.55 34.28
N TYR A 292 -6.89 -11.61 33.39
CA TYR A 292 -5.57 -11.52 32.75
C TYR A 292 -4.85 -10.18 32.91
N ARG A 293 -5.48 -9.09 33.37
CA ARG A 293 -4.86 -7.75 33.44
C ARG A 293 -3.56 -7.70 34.26
N GLY A 294 -3.40 -8.58 35.25
CA GLY A 294 -2.19 -8.66 36.07
C GLY A 294 -1.03 -9.44 35.43
N GLU A 295 -1.22 -10.05 34.26
CA GLU A 295 -0.20 -10.85 33.60
C GLU A 295 0.80 -9.97 32.80
N PRO A 296 2.09 -10.34 32.73
CA PRO A 296 3.12 -9.49 32.09
C PRO A 296 2.91 -9.18 30.61
N TRP A 297 2.15 -10.02 29.91
CA TRP A 297 1.87 -9.87 28.47
C TRP A 297 0.73 -8.89 28.18
N TRP A 298 -0.09 -8.53 29.16
CA TRP A 298 -1.29 -7.71 28.97
C TRP A 298 -0.97 -6.34 28.37
N GLU A 299 0.06 -5.67 28.87
CA GLU A 299 0.50 -4.36 28.40
C GLU A 299 1.11 -4.38 26.98
N GLN A 300 1.33 -5.57 26.42
CA GLN A 300 1.92 -5.80 25.10
C GLN A 300 0.89 -6.28 24.07
N LEU A 301 -0.41 -6.19 24.40
CA LEU A 301 -1.49 -6.34 23.43
C LEU A 301 -1.49 -5.13 22.49
N GLU A 302 -0.68 -5.19 21.45
CA GLU A 302 -0.57 -4.19 20.40
C GLU A 302 -1.22 -4.73 19.12
N GLY A 303 -2.25 -4.04 18.65
CA GLY A 303 -3.10 -4.38 17.52
C GLY A 303 -3.78 -3.15 16.95
N GLU A 304 -4.33 -3.25 15.74
CA GLU A 304 -5.19 -2.27 15.07
C GLU A 304 -6.18 -1.60 16.05
N PHE A 305 -6.96 -2.40 16.77
CA PHE A 305 -7.93 -1.92 17.76
C PHE A 305 -7.81 -2.58 19.14
N THR A 306 -7.27 -3.80 19.23
CA THR A 306 -7.25 -4.56 20.49
C THR A 306 -6.56 -3.79 21.62
N GLN A 307 -5.45 -3.13 21.32
CA GLN A 307 -4.69 -2.31 22.28
C GLN A 307 -5.53 -1.24 22.98
N ASP A 308 -6.40 -0.58 22.23
CA ASP A 308 -7.17 0.54 22.75
C ASP A 308 -8.44 0.06 23.44
N LEU A 309 -9.06 -1.03 22.96
CA LEU A 309 -10.21 -1.65 23.62
C LEU A 309 -9.87 -2.20 25.01
N VAL A 310 -8.64 -2.68 25.24
CA VAL A 310 -8.19 -3.15 26.57
C VAL A 310 -7.70 -2.03 27.49
N ARG A 311 -7.46 -0.83 26.96
CA ARG A 311 -6.92 0.32 27.72
C ARG A 311 -8.01 1.26 28.22
N TYR A 312 -9.10 1.41 27.49
CA TYR A 312 -10.18 2.34 27.82
C TYR A 312 -11.36 1.66 28.51
N PRO A 313 -12.00 2.31 29.50
CA PRO A 313 -13.20 1.77 30.13
C PRO A 313 -14.35 1.58 29.14
N ALA A 314 -15.16 0.52 29.32
CA ALA A 314 -16.29 0.19 28.44
C ALA A 314 -17.26 1.35 28.19
N TRP A 315 -17.53 2.20 29.20
CA TRP A 315 -18.42 3.36 29.02
C TRP A 315 -17.85 4.42 28.06
N VAL A 316 -16.52 4.57 28.02
CA VAL A 316 -15.84 5.47 27.06
C VAL A 316 -15.98 4.87 25.66
N LEU A 317 -15.66 3.60 25.51
CA LEU A 317 -15.72 2.88 24.23
C LEU A 317 -17.12 2.86 23.62
N ARG A 318 -18.17 2.64 24.42
CA ARG A 318 -19.57 2.70 23.98
C ARG A 318 -19.99 4.08 23.48
N THR A 319 -19.40 5.14 24.05
CA THR A 319 -19.79 6.52 23.77
C THR A 319 -19.03 7.09 22.58
N VAL A 320 -17.72 6.84 22.51
CA VAL A 320 -16.81 7.49 21.56
C VAL A 320 -16.36 6.53 20.45
N GLY A 321 -16.32 5.23 20.71
CA GLY A 321 -15.91 4.20 19.73
C GLY A 321 -16.64 4.29 18.39
N PRO A 322 -17.99 4.40 18.35
CA PRO A 322 -18.73 4.55 17.10
C PRO A 322 -18.32 5.75 16.24
N TRP A 323 -17.71 6.79 16.81
CA TRP A 323 -17.26 7.96 16.05
C TRP A 323 -15.93 7.73 15.32
N PHE A 324 -15.18 6.71 15.72
CA PHE A 324 -13.92 6.32 15.09
C PHE A 324 -14.10 5.17 14.09
N ASP A 325 -15.26 4.52 14.09
CA ASP A 325 -15.60 3.52 13.07
C ASP A 325 -15.71 4.18 11.70
N ARG A 326 -14.93 3.67 10.75
CA ARG A 326 -14.89 4.16 9.36
C ARG A 326 -15.76 3.33 8.41
N GLY A 327 -16.54 2.38 8.94
CA GLY A 327 -17.39 1.48 8.16
C GLY A 327 -16.65 0.24 7.67
N THR A 328 -15.53 -0.13 8.32
CA THR A 328 -14.75 -1.32 7.96
C THR A 328 -15.58 -2.58 8.18
N PRO A 329 -15.77 -3.45 7.17
CA PRO A 329 -16.47 -4.71 7.35
C PRO A 329 -15.56 -5.71 8.07
N TRP A 330 -15.51 -5.64 9.39
CA TRP A 330 -14.59 -6.40 10.25
C TRP A 330 -14.66 -7.92 10.03
N ASP A 331 -15.83 -8.46 9.73
CA ASP A 331 -16.09 -9.88 9.48
C ASP A 331 -16.04 -10.27 7.99
N TYR A 332 -15.56 -9.39 7.12
CA TYR A 332 -15.44 -9.65 5.69
C TYR A 332 -14.61 -10.92 5.40
N ASP A 333 -15.20 -11.86 4.66
CA ASP A 333 -14.50 -13.03 4.15
C ASP A 333 -14.01 -12.78 2.71
N PRO A 334 -12.69 -12.62 2.48
CA PRO A 334 -12.17 -12.33 1.15
C PRO A 334 -12.09 -13.55 0.24
N LEU A 335 -12.17 -14.76 0.79
CA LEU A 335 -11.87 -15.98 0.04
C LEU A 335 -12.84 -16.26 -1.12
N PRO A 336 -14.17 -16.10 -0.97
CA PRO A 336 -15.10 -16.30 -2.09
C PRO A 336 -14.81 -15.37 -3.27
N VAL A 337 -14.41 -14.12 -3.01
CA VAL A 337 -14.09 -13.13 -4.03
C VAL A 337 -12.76 -13.47 -4.71
N LEU A 338 -11.74 -13.83 -3.93
CA LEU A 338 -10.45 -14.27 -4.47
C LEU A 338 -10.61 -15.54 -5.33
N ASP A 339 -11.36 -16.53 -4.86
CA ASP A 339 -11.58 -17.78 -5.59
C ASP A 339 -12.36 -17.55 -6.89
N ALA A 340 -13.35 -16.65 -6.88
CA ALA A 340 -14.06 -16.25 -8.09
C ALA A 340 -13.15 -15.50 -9.09
N LEU A 341 -12.26 -14.62 -8.59
CA LEU A 341 -11.29 -13.92 -9.41
C LEU A 341 -10.32 -14.90 -10.09
N LEU A 342 -9.76 -15.85 -9.35
CA LEU A 342 -8.87 -16.87 -9.89
C LEU A 342 -9.59 -17.76 -10.92
N ALA A 343 -10.83 -18.17 -10.62
CA ALA A 343 -11.66 -18.95 -11.54
C ALA A 343 -12.01 -18.20 -12.84
N SER A 344 -12.02 -16.87 -12.83
CA SER A 344 -12.22 -16.06 -14.04
C SER A 344 -11.03 -16.12 -15.03
N GLY A 345 -9.86 -16.58 -14.56
CA GLY A 345 -8.62 -16.59 -15.34
C GLY A 345 -7.89 -15.24 -15.39
N THR A 346 -8.32 -14.26 -14.58
CA THR A 346 -7.59 -13.00 -14.37
C THR A 346 -6.28 -13.28 -13.64
N PRO A 347 -5.11 -12.94 -14.20
CA PRO A 347 -3.84 -13.13 -13.51
C PRO A 347 -3.73 -12.28 -12.25
N VAL A 348 -3.26 -12.89 -11.16
CA VAL A 348 -3.09 -12.25 -9.86
C VAL A 348 -1.63 -12.35 -9.41
N LEU A 349 -1.08 -11.22 -8.96
CA LEU A 349 0.18 -11.17 -8.20
C LEU A 349 -0.11 -10.77 -6.77
N TRP A 350 0.50 -11.48 -5.82
CA TRP A 350 0.55 -11.07 -4.42
C TRP A 350 1.99 -10.84 -3.97
N ILE A 351 2.31 -9.64 -3.51
CA ILE A 351 3.64 -9.28 -2.99
C ILE A 351 3.53 -9.13 -1.47
N ALA A 352 4.32 -9.87 -0.70
CA ALA A 352 4.28 -9.85 0.76
C ALA A 352 5.59 -9.31 1.37
N GLY A 353 5.49 -8.63 2.51
CA GLY A 353 6.60 -8.34 3.40
C GLY A 353 6.80 -9.48 4.40
N GLY A 354 8.01 -10.03 4.49
CA GLY A 354 8.32 -11.12 5.43
C GLY A 354 8.46 -10.68 6.89
N GLU A 355 8.66 -9.38 7.12
CA GLU A 355 8.72 -8.75 8.45
C GLU A 355 7.58 -7.75 8.65
N ASP A 356 6.44 -7.95 7.99
CA ASP A 356 5.25 -7.11 8.14
C ASP A 356 4.69 -7.25 9.57
N THR A 357 4.79 -6.17 10.35
CA THR A 357 4.32 -6.09 11.74
C THR A 357 2.94 -5.46 11.86
N GLU A 358 2.50 -4.69 10.86
CA GLU A 358 1.14 -4.11 10.83
C GLU A 358 0.15 -5.15 10.30
N ALA A 359 0.55 -5.93 9.30
CA ALA A 359 -0.27 -6.95 8.67
C ALA A 359 0.51 -8.28 8.53
N PRO A 360 0.69 -9.08 9.60
CA PRO A 360 1.49 -10.30 9.53
C PRO A 360 0.96 -11.32 8.51
N MET A 361 1.74 -11.54 7.45
CA MET A 361 1.31 -12.24 6.24
C MET A 361 1.35 -13.78 6.31
N GLU A 362 1.76 -14.41 7.42
CA GLU A 362 2.08 -15.84 7.41
C GLU A 362 0.88 -16.76 7.09
N ALA A 363 -0.26 -16.54 7.74
CA ALA A 363 -1.47 -17.29 7.45
C ALA A 363 -2.03 -16.97 6.04
N SER A 364 -1.95 -15.69 5.64
CA SER A 364 -2.28 -15.27 4.28
C SER A 364 -1.42 -15.94 3.20
N LEU A 365 -0.11 -16.06 3.41
CA LEU A 365 0.80 -16.76 2.51
C LEU A 365 0.46 -18.25 2.43
N GLU A 366 0.12 -18.90 3.55
CA GLU A 366 -0.33 -20.30 3.52
C GLU A 366 -1.61 -20.47 2.68
N ILE A 367 -2.58 -19.58 2.85
CA ILE A 367 -3.84 -19.55 2.08
C ILE A 367 -3.56 -19.37 0.59
N LEU A 368 -2.69 -18.42 0.22
CA LEU A 368 -2.29 -18.15 -1.16
C LEU A 368 -1.56 -19.33 -1.78
N ARG A 369 -0.57 -19.91 -1.09
CA ARG A 369 0.22 -21.06 -1.54
C ARG A 369 -0.65 -22.28 -1.83
N ARG A 370 -1.64 -22.54 -0.99
CA ARG A 370 -2.61 -23.63 -1.24
C ARG A 370 -3.40 -23.37 -2.53
N ARG A 371 -3.80 -22.12 -2.79
CA ARG A 371 -4.57 -21.73 -3.99
C ARG A 371 -3.77 -21.76 -5.28
N GLN A 372 -2.44 -21.58 -5.23
CA GLN A 372 -1.58 -21.76 -6.40
C GLN A 372 -1.62 -23.17 -7.00
N THR A 373 -2.10 -24.18 -6.25
CA THR A 373 -2.26 -25.54 -6.77
C THR A 373 -3.64 -25.79 -7.39
N GLY A 374 -4.51 -24.78 -7.37
CA GLY A 374 -5.86 -24.81 -7.93
C GLY A 374 -5.97 -24.12 -9.30
N PRO A 375 -7.19 -24.01 -9.86
CA PRO A 375 -7.40 -23.33 -11.13
C PRO A 375 -7.19 -21.81 -10.98
N GLY A 376 -6.51 -21.21 -11.95
CA GLY A 376 -6.30 -19.77 -12.02
C GLY A 376 -4.88 -19.44 -12.43
N HIS A 377 -4.48 -18.19 -12.17
CA HIS A 377 -3.10 -17.75 -12.28
C HIS A 377 -2.80 -16.89 -11.06
N LEU A 378 -2.07 -17.46 -10.10
CA LEU A 378 -1.65 -16.78 -8.88
C LEU A 378 -0.13 -16.86 -8.71
N ASP A 379 0.53 -15.73 -8.94
CA ASP A 379 1.93 -15.53 -8.64
C ASP A 379 2.07 -14.91 -7.23
N VAL A 380 3.10 -15.31 -6.48
CA VAL A 380 3.41 -14.69 -5.19
C VAL A 380 4.90 -14.38 -5.08
N ALA A 381 5.23 -13.18 -4.64
CA ALA A 381 6.58 -12.77 -4.30
C ALA A 381 6.66 -12.37 -2.82
N VAL A 382 7.72 -12.76 -2.12
CA VAL A 382 7.96 -12.36 -0.73
C VAL A 382 9.27 -11.59 -0.67
N PHE A 383 9.26 -10.40 -0.07
CA PHE A 383 10.48 -9.68 0.29
C PHE A 383 10.78 -9.96 1.77
N PRO A 384 11.70 -10.88 2.10
CA PRO A 384 11.79 -11.47 3.44
C PRO A 384 12.12 -10.47 4.54
N ARG A 385 12.87 -9.41 4.19
CA ARG A 385 13.29 -8.35 5.11
C ARG A 385 12.47 -7.08 4.96
N ALA A 386 11.22 -7.18 4.51
CA ALA A 386 10.37 -6.01 4.30
C ALA A 386 9.21 -5.96 5.30
N GLU A 387 8.99 -4.76 5.84
CA GLU A 387 7.84 -4.31 6.62
C GLU A 387 6.65 -3.97 5.70
N HIS A 388 5.51 -3.62 6.31
CA HIS A 388 4.36 -2.99 5.68
C HIS A 388 4.76 -1.90 4.67
N GLY A 389 4.09 -1.90 3.51
CA GLY A 389 4.48 -1.06 2.37
C GLY A 389 5.65 -1.57 1.54
N ILE A 390 6.14 -2.80 1.80
CA ILE A 390 7.38 -3.37 1.27
C ILE A 390 8.56 -2.43 1.50
N ILE A 391 8.75 -2.03 2.76
CA ILE A 391 9.86 -1.18 3.19
C ILE A 391 10.93 -2.08 3.80
N GLU A 392 12.14 -2.07 3.25
CA GLU A 392 13.26 -2.87 3.73
C GLU A 392 13.66 -2.48 5.15
N VAL A 393 13.95 -3.50 5.93
CA VAL A 393 14.30 -3.45 7.34
C VAL A 393 15.73 -3.91 7.55
N GLU A 394 16.44 -3.19 8.41
CA GLU A 394 17.72 -3.61 8.96
C GLU A 394 17.66 -3.71 10.48
N GLY A 395 18.33 -4.71 11.05
CA GLY A 395 18.37 -4.94 12.50
C GLY A 395 17.12 -5.65 13.04
N GLN A 396 17.05 -5.78 14.36
CA GLN A 396 15.96 -6.48 15.06
C GLN A 396 15.61 -5.78 16.37
N GLY A 397 14.39 -6.03 16.87
CA GLY A 397 13.91 -5.47 18.14
C GLY A 397 14.02 -3.95 18.18
N ALA A 398 14.60 -3.41 19.26
CA ALA A 398 14.78 -1.96 19.43
C ALA A 398 15.79 -1.32 18.46
N ALA A 399 16.64 -2.12 17.79
CA ALA A 399 17.62 -1.62 16.81
C ALA A 399 17.08 -1.67 15.36
N ARG A 400 15.80 -2.02 15.18
CA ARG A 400 15.15 -2.13 13.88
C ARG A 400 15.03 -0.76 13.21
N ARG A 401 15.51 -0.66 11.96
CA ARG A 401 15.51 0.56 11.15
C ARG A 401 14.80 0.31 9.83
N LEU A 402 13.95 1.26 9.43
CA LEU A 402 13.35 1.29 8.09
C LEU A 402 14.30 2.00 7.14
N LEU A 403 14.53 1.41 5.96
CA LEU A 403 15.45 1.92 4.94
C LEU A 403 14.66 2.54 3.78
N GLY A 404 14.67 1.90 2.62
CA GLY A 404 13.84 2.26 1.47
C GLY A 404 13.00 1.07 1.04
N HIS A 405 12.59 1.03 -0.22
CA HIS A 405 12.09 -0.21 -0.78
C HIS A 405 13.27 -1.15 -1.08
N PRO A 406 13.11 -2.47 -0.95
CA PRO A 406 14.15 -3.41 -1.31
C PRO A 406 14.45 -3.33 -2.80
N GLU A 407 15.71 -3.58 -3.15
CA GLU A 407 16.13 -3.71 -4.55
C GLU A 407 15.23 -4.71 -5.28
N GLY A 408 14.83 -4.37 -6.50
CA GLY A 408 13.96 -5.22 -7.32
C GLY A 408 12.46 -5.05 -7.10
N TYR A 409 12.00 -4.34 -6.05
CA TYR A 409 10.56 -4.11 -5.82
C TYR A 409 9.86 -3.40 -6.99
N TRP A 410 10.43 -2.31 -7.48
CA TRP A 410 9.88 -1.57 -8.62
C TRP A 410 10.03 -2.35 -9.94
N PRO A 411 11.22 -2.90 -10.26
CA PRO A 411 11.38 -3.79 -11.42
C PRO A 411 10.40 -4.97 -11.44
N LEU A 412 10.14 -5.63 -10.32
CA LEU A 412 9.23 -6.77 -10.22
C LEU A 412 7.81 -6.38 -10.64
N GLN A 413 7.31 -5.26 -10.13
CA GLN A 413 5.98 -4.77 -10.48
C GLN A 413 5.89 -4.44 -11.98
N VAL A 414 6.88 -3.72 -12.52
CA VAL A 414 6.90 -3.40 -13.96
C VAL A 414 6.93 -4.67 -14.81
N HIS A 415 7.82 -5.61 -14.48
CA HIS A 415 7.96 -6.88 -15.19
C HIS A 415 6.67 -7.68 -15.15
N TRP A 416 6.09 -7.87 -13.97
CA TRP A 416 4.88 -8.66 -13.83
C TRP A 416 3.67 -8.00 -14.50
N ILE A 417 3.55 -6.66 -14.41
CA ILE A 417 2.52 -5.86 -15.10
C ILE A 417 2.69 -5.87 -16.63
N GLU A 418 3.84 -6.25 -17.16
CA GLU A 418 4.02 -6.47 -18.59
C GLU A 418 3.81 -7.94 -18.98
N MET A 419 4.49 -8.85 -18.28
CA MET A 419 4.68 -10.23 -18.71
C MET A 419 3.65 -11.20 -18.13
N ARG A 420 2.98 -10.81 -17.03
CA ARG A 420 2.13 -11.70 -16.22
C ARG A 420 2.88 -12.95 -15.78
N ASN A 421 4.14 -12.83 -15.35
CA ASN A 421 4.89 -13.95 -14.80
C ASN A 421 5.95 -13.46 -13.82
N LEU A 422 6.51 -14.36 -13.01
CA LEU A 422 7.63 -14.10 -12.11
C LEU A 422 8.96 -14.68 -12.63
N GLU A 423 9.21 -14.61 -13.92
CA GLU A 423 10.50 -15.03 -14.50
C GLU A 423 11.56 -13.93 -14.29
N GLY A 424 12.66 -14.27 -13.60
CA GLY A 424 13.79 -13.37 -13.42
C GLY A 424 14.36 -13.39 -12.01
N SER A 425 15.08 -12.31 -11.66
CA SER A 425 15.57 -12.05 -10.32
C SER A 425 15.27 -10.60 -9.97
N PHE A 426 14.74 -10.37 -8.77
CA PHE A 426 14.27 -9.07 -8.30
C PHE A 426 14.86 -8.78 -6.92
N GLY A 427 16.18 -8.60 -6.88
CA GLY A 427 16.94 -8.38 -5.65
C GLY A 427 16.83 -9.56 -4.69
N GLY A 428 16.41 -9.29 -3.45
CA GLY A 428 16.23 -10.29 -2.40
C GLY A 428 14.86 -10.98 -2.38
N ALA A 429 14.02 -10.81 -3.41
CA ALA A 429 12.69 -11.39 -3.46
C ALA A 429 12.73 -12.92 -3.58
N GLU A 430 11.97 -13.61 -2.75
CA GLU A 430 11.62 -15.02 -2.92
C GLU A 430 10.44 -15.11 -3.88
N LEU A 431 10.68 -15.70 -5.06
CA LEU A 431 9.69 -15.81 -6.12
C LEU A 431 9.04 -17.18 -6.10
N HIS A 432 7.72 -17.18 -6.15
CA HIS A 432 6.94 -18.40 -6.17
C HIS A 432 5.90 -18.27 -7.27
N PRO A 433 6.30 -18.54 -8.52
CA PRO A 433 5.41 -18.44 -9.65
C PRO A 433 4.26 -19.44 -9.53
N ASP A 434 3.17 -19.15 -10.20
CA ASP A 434 2.12 -20.14 -10.45
C ASP A 434 2.74 -21.38 -11.15
N PRO A 435 2.52 -22.59 -10.62
CA PRO A 435 3.17 -23.80 -11.14
C PRO A 435 2.70 -24.18 -12.55
N ASP A 436 1.49 -23.77 -12.94
CA ASP A 436 0.87 -24.09 -14.22
C ASP A 436 0.89 -22.91 -15.21
N ALA A 437 1.41 -21.74 -14.81
CA ALA A 437 1.71 -20.63 -15.70
C ALA A 437 2.88 -21.00 -16.62
N THR A 438 2.59 -21.78 -17.67
CA THR A 438 3.55 -21.99 -18.76
C THR A 438 3.92 -20.65 -19.38
N SER A 439 5.22 -20.47 -19.66
CA SER A 439 5.86 -19.30 -20.27
C SER A 439 5.43 -19.03 -21.72
N SER A 440 4.12 -18.86 -21.93
CA SER A 440 3.55 -18.51 -23.23
C SER A 440 3.42 -17.00 -23.33
N PRO A 441 4.17 -16.31 -24.22
CA PRO A 441 3.83 -14.94 -24.57
C PRO A 441 2.44 -14.96 -25.20
N ARG A 442 1.43 -14.40 -24.52
CA ARG A 442 0.10 -14.22 -25.13
C ARG A 442 0.29 -13.32 -26.37
N PRO A 443 -0.10 -13.75 -27.58
CA PRO A 443 0.11 -12.97 -28.77
C PRO A 443 -0.77 -11.72 -28.79
N ALA A 444 -0.19 -10.65 -29.32
CA ALA A 444 -0.85 -9.39 -29.62
C ALA A 444 -2.10 -9.57 -30.50
N ALA A 445 -3.11 -8.75 -30.21
CA ALA A 445 -4.19 -8.28 -31.09
C ALA A 445 -4.91 -9.33 -31.96
N ARG A 446 -6.17 -9.64 -31.59
CA ARG A 446 -7.13 -10.19 -32.56
C ARG A 446 -7.35 -9.14 -33.66
N GLY A 447 -6.97 -9.51 -34.88
CA GLY A 447 -7.17 -8.71 -36.08
C GLY A 447 -8.63 -8.38 -36.33
N SER A 448 -8.83 -7.20 -36.90
CA SER A 448 -10.06 -6.73 -37.53
C SER A 448 -10.59 -7.71 -38.56
N THR A 449 -11.89 -8.01 -38.51
CA THR A 449 -12.69 -8.26 -39.72
C THR A 449 -13.35 -6.98 -40.15
#